data_AF-A0A5C2SFU8-F1
#
_entry.id   AF-A0A5C2SFU8-F1
#
_cell.length_a   1.000
_cell.length_b   1.000
_cell.length_c   1.000
_cell.angle_alpha   90.00
_cell.angle_beta   90.00
_cell.angle_gamma   90.00
#
_symmetry.space_group_name_H-M   'P 1'
#
loop_
_entity.id
_entity.type
_entity.pdbx_description
1 polymer ?
#
loop_
_entity_poly.entity_id
_entity_poly.type
_entity_poly.pdbx_seq_one_letter_code
_entity_poly.pdbx_strand_id
1 'polypeptide(L)'
;MLNYWGPIVVNKGEGGTVFFEDVVDAVYEYFQQPLLPNEAAMIERDSPDAWRQMMTSFSKRCRDAHGIADFEWRQGMRRVDCLGERHMWWGLWVTHNTANGTFQLNLGLIPKRRNYVIPRSVSTRRTRR
;
A
#
# COMPACT_ATOMS: atom_id res chain seq x y z
N MET A 1 -6.63 9.46 1.00
CA MET A 1 -6.87 8.02 1.15
C MET A 1 -6.33 7.45 2.48
N LEU A 2 -5.15 7.82 2.97
CA LEU A 2 -4.58 7.24 4.21
C LEU A 2 -5.22 7.71 5.54
N ASN A 3 -6.05 8.77 5.54
CA ASN A 3 -6.64 9.30 6.78
C ASN A 3 -7.96 8.64 7.21
N TYR A 4 -8.51 7.69 6.45
CA TYR A 4 -9.81 7.07 6.79
C TYR A 4 -9.72 6.11 7.99
N TRP A 5 -8.55 5.52 8.24
CA TRP A 5 -8.39 4.39 9.16
C TRP A 5 -7.50 4.70 10.38
N GLY A 6 -6.99 5.93 10.48
CA GLY A 6 -6.13 6.36 11.57
C GLY A 6 -4.68 5.83 11.47
N PRO A 7 -3.88 6.00 12.53
CA PRO A 7 -2.50 5.55 12.57
C PRO A 7 -2.41 4.04 12.83
N ILE A 8 -1.28 3.44 12.41
CA ILE A 8 -0.88 2.10 12.80
C ILE A 8 -0.30 2.19 14.21
N VAL A 9 -0.85 1.43 15.16
CA VAL A 9 -0.48 1.50 16.57
C VAL A 9 0.25 0.21 16.96
N VAL A 10 1.49 0.36 17.44
CA VAL A 10 2.24 -0.72 18.10
C VAL A 10 2.20 -0.46 19.60
N ASN A 11 1.61 -1.37 20.37
CA ASN A 11 1.52 -1.25 21.83
C ASN A 11 2.22 -2.44 22.50
N LYS A 12 3.23 -2.15 23.31
CA LYS A 12 4.00 -3.14 24.10
C LYS A 12 3.78 -3.02 25.61
N GLY A 13 2.83 -2.18 26.04
CA GLY A 13 2.60 -1.88 27.45
C GLY A 13 3.67 -0.98 28.06
N GLU A 14 3.52 -0.70 29.36
CA GLU A 14 4.44 0.13 30.11
C GLU A 14 5.83 -0.53 30.23
N GLY A 15 6.89 0.21 29.88
CA GLY A 15 8.27 -0.32 29.85
C GLY A 15 8.58 -1.27 28.68
N GLY A 16 7.63 -1.51 27.78
CA GLY A 16 7.84 -2.34 26.60
C GLY A 16 8.80 -1.71 25.59
N THR A 17 9.76 -2.49 25.08
CA THR A 17 10.63 -2.07 23.98
C THR A 17 9.99 -2.44 22.65
N VAL A 18 9.95 -1.50 21.71
CA VAL A 18 9.49 -1.73 20.33
C VAL A 18 10.68 -2.10 19.46
N PHE A 19 10.62 -3.27 18.84
CA PHE A 19 11.61 -3.75 17.89
C PHE A 19 11.16 -3.48 16.45
N PHE A 20 12.08 -3.60 15.50
CA PHE A 20 11.78 -3.42 14.08
C PHE A 20 10.75 -4.44 13.57
N GLU A 21 10.81 -5.69 14.04
CA GLU A 21 9.85 -6.74 13.70
C GLU A 21 8.41 -6.33 14.04
N ASP A 22 8.20 -5.74 15.23
CA ASP A 22 6.89 -5.27 15.66
C ASP A 22 6.29 -4.25 14.70
N VAL A 23 7.15 -3.41 14.11
CA VAL A 23 6.74 -2.38 13.16
C VAL A 23 6.37 -3.00 11.82
N VAL A 24 7.18 -3.94 11.33
CA VAL A 24 6.90 -4.63 10.06
C VAL A 24 5.62 -5.46 10.17
N ASP A 25 5.45 -6.19 11.26
CA ASP A 25 4.28 -7.01 11.52
C ASP A 25 3.02 -6.15 11.65
N ALA A 26 3.06 -5.07 12.42
CA ALA A 26 1.93 -4.16 12.56
C ALA A 26 1.53 -3.52 11.22
N VAL A 27 2.50 -3.18 10.36
CA VAL A 27 2.20 -2.65 9.03
C VAL A 27 1.58 -3.73 8.14
N TYR A 28 2.13 -4.94 8.16
CA TYR A 28 1.58 -6.06 7.41
C TYR A 28 0.13 -6.35 7.84
N GLU A 29 -0.10 -6.56 9.13
CA GLU A 29 -1.41 -6.85 9.71
C GLU A 29 -2.43 -5.76 9.37
N TYR A 30 -2.04 -4.50 9.54
CA TYR A 30 -2.91 -3.36 9.23
C TYR A 30 -3.40 -3.38 7.78
N PHE A 31 -2.52 -3.70 6.82
CA PHE A 31 -2.90 -3.77 5.42
C PHE A 31 -3.61 -5.09 5.03
N GLN A 32 -3.51 -6.14 5.83
CA GLN A 32 -4.30 -7.36 5.65
C GLN A 32 -5.74 -7.23 6.15
N GLN A 33 -6.07 -6.19 6.93
CA GLN A 33 -7.44 -6.00 7.43
C GLN A 33 -8.44 -5.86 6.27
N PRO A 34 -9.61 -6.52 6.34
CA PRO A 34 -10.69 -6.34 5.39
C PRO A 34 -11.16 -4.88 5.36
N LEU A 35 -11.54 -4.42 4.17
CA LEU A 35 -12.22 -3.14 4.02
C LEU A 35 -13.67 -3.29 4.50
N LEU A 36 -14.10 -2.47 5.46
CA LEU A 36 -15.46 -2.59 5.99
C LEU A 36 -16.48 -2.09 4.95
N PRO A 37 -17.72 -2.65 4.92
CA PRO A 37 -18.73 -2.26 3.93
C PRO A 37 -19.06 -0.76 3.92
N ASN A 38 -19.10 -0.12 5.09
CA ASN A 38 -19.32 1.31 5.23
C ASN A 38 -18.15 2.13 4.69
N GLU A 39 -16.91 1.70 4.93
CA GLU A 39 -15.70 2.34 4.39
C GLU A 39 -15.68 2.25 2.86
N ALA A 40 -15.99 1.07 2.32
CA ALA A 40 -16.10 0.85 0.88
C ALA A 40 -17.15 1.75 0.24
N ALA A 41 -18.36 1.81 0.81
CA ALA A 41 -19.43 2.67 0.32
C ALA A 41 -19.07 4.15 0.38
N MET A 42 -18.38 4.59 1.43
CA MET A 42 -17.89 5.97 1.55
C MET A 42 -16.87 6.29 0.46
N ILE A 43 -15.89 5.41 0.22
CA ILE A 43 -14.85 5.63 -0.80
C ILE A 43 -15.44 5.60 -2.21
N GLU A 44 -16.35 4.67 -2.50
CA GLU A 44 -17.05 4.58 -3.78
C GLU A 44 -17.83 5.86 -4.09
N ARG A 45 -18.52 6.41 -3.09
CA ARG A 45 -19.28 7.65 -3.21
C ARG A 45 -18.38 8.89 -3.33
N ASP A 46 -17.42 9.03 -2.43
CA ASP A 46 -16.64 10.26 -2.26
C ASP A 46 -15.43 10.32 -3.21
N SER A 47 -14.99 9.19 -3.76
CA SER A 47 -13.83 9.12 -4.65
C SER A 47 -13.94 7.96 -5.67
N PRO A 48 -14.82 8.08 -6.69
CA PRO A 48 -15.05 7.01 -7.68
C PRO A 48 -13.79 6.57 -8.46
N ASP A 49 -12.86 7.49 -8.72
CA ASP A 49 -11.57 7.16 -9.36
C ASP A 49 -10.69 6.29 -8.45
N ALA A 50 -10.66 6.60 -7.15
CA ALA A 50 -9.94 5.80 -6.16
C ALA A 50 -10.53 4.39 -6.06
N TRP A 51 -11.85 4.30 -6.04
CA TRP A 51 -12.57 3.03 -6.04
C TRP A 51 -12.23 2.15 -7.26
N ARG A 52 -12.19 2.74 -8.46
CA ARG A 52 -11.75 2.01 -9.67
C ARG A 52 -10.31 1.49 -9.57
N GLN A 53 -9.40 2.28 -9.00
CA GLN A 53 -8.01 1.85 -8.78
C GLN A 53 -7.91 0.73 -7.74
N MET A 54 -8.73 0.81 -6.69
CA MET A 54 -8.86 -0.23 -5.67
C MET A 54 -9.35 -1.54 -6.25
N MET A 55 -10.44 -1.50 -7.03
CA MET A 55 -11.00 -2.68 -7.67
C MET A 55 -10.01 -3.34 -8.64
N THR A 56 -9.23 -2.53 -9.37
CA THR A 56 -8.15 -3.02 -10.24
C THR A 56 -7.07 -3.74 -9.43
N SER A 57 -6.71 -3.19 -8.28
CA SER A 57 -5.66 -3.73 -7.41
C SER A 57 -6.11 -5.00 -6.69
N PHE A 58 -7.36 -5.02 -6.21
CA PHE A 58 -8.02 -6.21 -5.67
C PHE A 58 -8.08 -7.35 -6.68
N SER A 59 -8.54 -7.07 -7.90
CA SER A 59 -8.62 -8.06 -8.97
C SER A 59 -7.24 -8.62 -9.32
N LYS A 60 -6.22 -7.74 -9.36
CA LYS A 60 -4.83 -8.14 -9.57
C LYS A 60 -4.32 -9.03 -8.44
N ARG A 61 -4.55 -8.65 -7.17
CA ARG A 61 -4.15 -9.46 -6.00
C ARG A 61 -4.77 -10.85 -6.03
N CYS A 62 -6.06 -10.95 -6.32
CA CYS A 62 -6.75 -12.24 -6.42
C CYS A 62 -6.17 -13.10 -7.55
N ARG A 63 -5.94 -12.51 -8.74
CA ARG A 63 -5.36 -13.24 -9.87
C ARG A 63 -3.93 -13.70 -9.62
N ASP A 64 -3.13 -12.86 -8.98
CA ASP A 64 -1.72 -13.13 -8.72
C ASP A 64 -1.54 -14.14 -7.55
N ALA A 65 -2.62 -14.49 -6.84
CA ALA A 65 -2.61 -15.52 -5.80
C ALA A 65 -2.56 -16.93 -6.41
N HIS A 66 -1.43 -17.61 -6.26
CA HIS A 66 -1.14 -18.91 -6.86
C HIS A 66 -2.16 -20.00 -6.50
N GLY A 67 -3.13 -20.25 -7.39
CA GLY A 67 -4.08 -21.36 -7.29
C GLY A 67 -5.25 -21.15 -6.32
N ILE A 68 -5.38 -19.95 -5.73
CA ILE A 68 -6.41 -19.65 -4.70
C ILE A 68 -7.19 -18.37 -5.01
N ALA A 69 -7.27 -17.98 -6.28
CA ALA A 69 -7.93 -16.75 -6.71
C ALA A 69 -9.39 -16.64 -6.23
N ASP A 70 -10.17 -17.73 -6.32
CA ASP A 70 -11.56 -17.76 -5.85
C ASP A 70 -11.68 -17.60 -4.33
N PHE A 71 -10.71 -18.14 -3.58
CA PHE A 71 -10.66 -17.98 -2.13
C PHE A 71 -10.37 -16.52 -1.78
N GLU A 72 -9.36 -15.92 -2.40
CA GLU A 72 -9.00 -14.51 -2.21
C GLU A 72 -10.14 -13.56 -2.58
N TRP A 73 -10.88 -13.89 -3.65
CA TRP A 73 -12.07 -13.12 -4.04
C TRP A 73 -13.15 -13.15 -2.96
N ARG A 74 -13.39 -14.33 -2.36
CA ARG A 74 -14.37 -14.49 -1.26
C ARG A 74 -13.96 -13.77 0.02
N GLN A 75 -12.66 -13.60 0.26
CA GLN A 75 -12.16 -12.79 1.40
C GLN A 75 -12.43 -11.29 1.20
N GLY A 76 -12.70 -10.86 -0.03
CA GLY A 76 -13.02 -9.47 -0.35
C GLY A 76 -11.81 -8.54 -0.36
N MET A 77 -12.12 -7.25 -0.49
CA MET A 77 -11.11 -6.18 -0.49
C MET A 77 -10.45 -6.02 0.87
N ARG A 78 -9.14 -5.79 0.85
CA ARG A 78 -8.33 -5.49 2.03
C ARG A 78 -7.75 -4.09 1.92
N ARG A 79 -7.30 -3.51 3.03
CA ARG A 79 -6.67 -2.18 3.04
C ARG A 79 -5.46 -2.07 2.13
N VAL A 80 -4.73 -3.17 1.88
CA VAL A 80 -3.63 -3.19 0.90
C VAL A 80 -4.10 -2.82 -0.51
N ASP A 81 -5.34 -3.12 -0.89
CA ASP A 81 -5.89 -2.82 -2.21
C ASP A 81 -6.10 -1.30 -2.40
N CYS A 82 -6.26 -0.57 -1.29
CA CYS A 82 -6.32 0.90 -1.23
C CYS A 82 -4.99 1.59 -1.58
N LEU A 83 -3.87 0.85 -1.52
CA LEU A 83 -2.56 1.38 -1.87
C LEU A 83 -2.31 1.39 -3.39
N GLY A 84 -3.16 0.73 -4.17
CA GLY A 84 -2.96 0.64 -5.60
C GLY A 84 -1.66 -0.07 -5.97
N GLU A 85 -0.92 0.52 -6.91
CA GLU A 85 0.42 0.03 -7.27
C GLU A 85 1.50 0.37 -6.22
N ARG A 86 1.20 1.22 -5.23
CA ARG A 86 2.14 1.74 -4.22
C ARG A 86 2.19 0.88 -2.97
N HIS A 87 2.57 -0.38 -3.12
CA HIS A 87 2.68 -1.33 -2.01
C HIS A 87 4.11 -1.81 -1.74
N MET A 88 5.13 -1.21 -2.40
CA MET A 88 6.53 -1.50 -2.08
C MET A 88 7.00 -0.59 -0.95
N TRP A 89 7.47 -1.20 0.14
CA TRP A 89 8.10 -0.50 1.24
C TRP A 89 9.40 0.17 0.81
N TRP A 90 9.53 1.47 1.06
CA TRP A 90 10.77 2.23 0.86
C TRP A 90 11.46 2.60 2.17
N GLY A 91 10.72 2.75 3.27
CA GLY A 91 11.30 3.10 4.56
C GLY A 91 10.31 3.75 5.51
N LEU A 92 10.84 4.17 6.65
CA LEU A 92 10.17 4.98 7.65
C LEU A 92 10.96 6.26 7.90
N TRP A 93 10.28 7.35 8.22
CA TRP A 93 10.95 8.55 8.75
C TRP A 93 10.19 9.14 9.93
N VAL A 94 10.95 9.71 10.85
CA VAL A 94 10.44 10.26 12.11
C VAL A 94 9.91 11.68 11.87
N THR A 95 8.74 11.96 12.45
CA THR A 95 8.29 13.33 12.72
C THR A 95 8.17 13.50 14.22
N HIS A 96 8.89 14.47 14.78
CA HIS A 96 8.79 14.83 16.18
C HIS A 96 7.66 15.83 16.39
N ASN A 97 6.73 15.50 17.27
CA ASN A 97 5.66 16.38 17.71
C ASN A 97 6.18 17.21 18.89
N THR A 98 6.76 18.36 18.60
CA THR A 98 7.40 19.24 19.60
C THR A 98 6.43 19.74 20.68
N ALA A 99 5.13 19.80 20.38
CA ALA A 99 4.10 20.29 21.29
C ALA A 99 3.76 19.33 22.45
N ASN A 100 3.93 18.01 22.28
CA ASN A 100 3.58 17.00 23.28
C ASN A 100 4.69 15.99 23.56
N GLY A 101 5.89 16.22 23.01
CA GLY A 101 7.06 15.36 23.22
C GLY A 101 6.97 13.97 22.59
N THR A 102 5.98 13.72 21.73
CA THR A 102 5.83 12.42 21.05
C THR A 102 6.53 12.42 19.70
N PHE A 103 6.71 11.24 19.11
CA PHE A 103 7.14 11.12 17.73
C PHE A 103 6.24 10.12 17.00
N GLN A 104 6.14 10.27 15.69
CA GLN A 104 5.44 9.35 14.81
C GLN A 104 6.37 8.90 13.68
N LEU A 105 6.18 7.65 13.24
CA LEU A 105 6.86 7.09 12.08
C LEU A 105 5.93 7.18 10.88
N ASN A 106 6.38 7.86 9.84
CA ASN A 106 5.64 7.97 8.59
C ASN A 106 6.06 6.83 7.67
N LEU A 107 5.09 6.21 7.00
CA LEU A 107 5.31 5.08 6.11
C LEU A 107 5.59 5.52 4.67
N GLY A 108 6.75 5.11 4.15
CA GLY A 108 7.14 5.34 2.76
C GLY A 108 6.79 4.17 1.87
N LEU A 109 5.89 4.42 0.91
CA LEU A 109 5.48 3.45 -0.10
C LEU A 109 5.73 3.98 -1.51
N ILE A 110 6.30 3.14 -2.37
CA ILE A 110 6.56 3.45 -3.77
C ILE A 110 5.84 2.46 -4.70
N PRO A 111 5.56 2.85 -5.96
CA PRO A 111 5.06 1.92 -6.95
C PRO A 111 6.04 0.76 -7.16
N LYS A 112 5.54 -0.46 -7.29
CA LYS A 112 6.35 -1.57 -7.82
C LYS A 112 6.73 -1.23 -9.25
N ARG A 113 8.01 -0.93 -9.51
CA ARG A 113 8.49 -0.57 -10.86
C ARG A 113 8.00 -1.60 -11.87
N ARG A 114 7.15 -1.16 -12.80
CA ARG A 114 6.87 -1.91 -14.02
C ARG A 114 8.16 -1.83 -14.84
N ASN A 115 8.75 -2.96 -15.23
CA ASN A 115 9.88 -2.97 -16.15
C ASN A 115 9.53 -2.10 -17.36
N TYR A 116 10.11 -0.90 -17.45
CA TYR A 116 10.08 -0.13 -18.68
C TYR A 116 10.88 -0.94 -19.70
N VAL A 117 10.21 -1.46 -20.72
CA VAL A 117 10.91 -1.86 -21.94
C VAL A 117 11.47 -0.56 -22.50
N ILE A 118 12.78 -0.36 -22.39
CA ILE A 118 13.48 0.73 -23.07
C ILE A 118 13.13 0.57 -24.56
N PRO A 119 12.49 1.56 -25.22
CA PRO A 119 12.36 1.52 -26.67
C PRO A 119 13.78 1.45 -27.21
N ARG A 120 14.13 0.35 -27.88
CA ARG A 120 15.40 0.28 -28.60
C ARG A 120 15.44 1.51 -29.50
N SER A 121 16.40 2.40 -29.25
CA SER A 121 16.60 3.58 -30.07
C SER A 121 16.67 3.13 -31.52
N VAL A 122 15.85 3.78 -32.36
CA VAL A 122 15.94 3.63 -33.80
C VAL A 122 17.35 4.05 -34.19
N SER A 123 18.14 3.09 -34.65
CA SER A 123 19.45 3.32 -35.23
C SER A 123 19.28 4.21 -36.46
N THR A 124 19.56 5.50 -36.32
CA THR A 124 19.72 6.39 -37.47
C THR A 124 20.99 5.96 -38.20
N ARG A 125 20.83 5.21 -39.29
CA ARG A 125 21.93 4.97 -40.24
C ARG A 125 22.36 6.32 -40.79
N ARG A 126 23.52 6.79 -40.34
CA ARG A 126 24.23 7.93 -40.94
C ARG A 126 24.82 7.44 -42.25
N THR A 127 24.16 7.72 -43.36
CA THR A 127 24.73 7.58 -44.70
C THR A 127 25.88 8.57 -44.82
N ARG A 128 27.12 8.07 -44.91
CA ARG A 128 28.26 8.90 -45.35
C ARG A 128 28.15 9.06 -46.87
N ARG A 129 28.15 10.31 -47.34
CA ARG A 129 28.63 10.69 -48.66
C ARG A 129 29.99 11.34 -48.48
#